data_AF-A0A7V9HC95-F1
#
_entry.id   AF-A0A7V9HC95-F1
#
_cell.length_a   1.000
_cell.length_b   1.000
_cell.length_c   1.000
_cell.angle_alpha   90.00
_cell.angle_beta   90.00
_cell.angle_gamma   90.00
#
_symmetry.space_group_name_H-M   'P 1'
#
loop_
_entity.id
_entity.type
_entity.pdbx_description
1 polymer ?
#
loop_
_entity_poly.entity_id
_entity_poly.type
_entity_poly.pdbx_seq_one_letter_code
_entity_poly.pdbx_strand_id
1 'polypeptide(L)' 'MPARFAEVGDRHVAIDDAVHSLQPLLDLYADDVTEGRGDMPYPPDYPKMPGEPKRVQPSRDRDRPEN' A
#
# COMPACT_ATOMS: atom_id res chain seq x y z
N MET A 1 2.40 -30.72 0.74
CA MET A 1 1.84 -29.94 -0.38
C MET A 1 2.07 -30.49 -1.80
N PRO A 2 3.01 -31.41 -2.11
CA PRO A 2 3.18 -31.94 -3.48
C PRO A 2 1.93 -32.59 -4.10
N ALA A 3 1.14 -33.33 -3.31
CA ALA A 3 -0.06 -34.01 -3.79
C ALA A 3 -1.09 -33.06 -4.44
N ARG A 4 -1.25 -31.85 -3.89
CA ARG A 4 -2.22 -30.87 -4.38
C ARG A 4 -1.80 -30.30 -5.74
N PHE A 5 -0.51 -30.02 -5.94
CA PHE A 5 0.01 -29.60 -7.24
C PHE A 5 -0.05 -30.71 -8.30
N ALA A 6 0.15 -31.98 -7.89
CA ALA A 6 -0.04 -33.11 -8.80
C ALA A 6 -1.50 -33.26 -9.25
N GLU A 7 -2.44 -32.99 -8.35
CA GLU A 7 -3.88 -33.06 -8.63
C GLU A 7 -4.38 -31.89 -9.50
N VAL A 8 -3.97 -30.66 -9.20
CA VAL A 8 -4.57 -29.46 -9.84
C VAL A 8 -3.62 -28.62 -10.68
N GLY A 9 -2.36 -29.02 -10.80
CA GLY A 9 -1.29 -28.29 -11.49
C GLY A 9 -0.83 -27.02 -10.78
N ASP A 10 0.14 -26.34 -11.39
CA ASP A 10 0.49 -24.96 -11.04
C ASP A 10 -0.46 -23.99 -11.74
N ARG A 11 -1.17 -23.19 -10.96
CA ARG A 11 -2.15 -22.22 -11.47
C ARG A 11 -1.53 -20.91 -11.92
N HIS A 12 -0.26 -20.68 -11.61
CA HIS A 12 0.49 -19.49 -12.01
C HIS A 12 1.50 -19.78 -13.11
N VAL A 13 1.42 -20.92 -13.80
CA VAL A 13 2.38 -21.31 -14.85
C VAL A 13 2.57 -20.23 -15.93
N ALA A 14 1.52 -19.47 -16.24
CA ALA A 14 1.51 -18.42 -17.26
C ALA A 14 1.75 -17.00 -16.70
N ILE A 15 2.13 -16.86 -15.42
CA ILE A 15 2.23 -15.54 -14.77
C ILE A 15 3.24 -14.61 -15.46
N ASP A 16 4.30 -15.19 -16.03
CA ASP A 16 5.37 -14.45 -16.71
C ASP A 16 5.16 -14.34 -18.23
N ASP A 17 4.09 -14.94 -18.78
CA ASP A 17 3.84 -14.97 -20.22
C ASP A 17 3.41 -13.60 -20.78
N ALA A 18 2.89 -12.72 -19.91
CA ALA A 18 2.41 -11.40 -20.30
C ALA A 18 2.85 -10.31 -19.31
N VAL A 19 3.40 -9.22 -19.85
CA VAL A 19 3.71 -8.02 -19.08
C VAL A 19 2.58 -7.01 -19.27
N HIS A 20 1.90 -6.67 -18.18
CA HIS A 20 0.80 -5.70 -18.21
C HIS A 20 1.27 -4.31 -17.76
N SER A 21 0.63 -3.28 -18.34
CA SER A 21 0.84 -1.89 -17.93
C SER A 21 0.06 -1.57 -16.65
N LEU A 22 0.64 -0.72 -15.80
CA LEU A 22 -0.04 -0.15 -14.62
C LEU A 22 -0.95 1.04 -14.98
N GLN A 23 -0.91 1.54 -16.22
CA GLN A 23 -1.65 2.74 -16.61
C GLN A 23 -3.14 2.72 -16.22
N PRO A 24 -3.90 1.63 -16.41
CA PRO A 24 -5.31 1.60 -16.01
C PRO A 24 -5.51 1.81 -14.51
N LEU A 25 -4.59 1.34 -13.66
CA LEU A 25 -4.65 1.54 -12.21
C LEU A 25 -4.28 2.98 -11.83
N LEU A 26 -3.37 3.61 -12.56
CA LEU A 26 -2.98 5.01 -12.36
C LEU A 26 -4.12 5.96 -12.76
N ASP A 27 -4.84 5.64 -13.83
CA ASP A 27 -6.01 6.42 -14.27
C ASP A 27 -7.12 6.37 -13.22
N LEU A 28 -7.42 5.17 -12.67
CA LEU A 28 -8.37 5.01 -11.57
C LEU A 28 -7.97 5.81 -10.32
N TYR A 29 -6.68 5.79 -9.97
CA TYR A 29 -6.18 6.57 -8.83
C TYR A 29 -6.34 8.09 -9.06
N ALA A 30 -6.09 8.57 -10.28
CA ALA A 30 -6.28 9.98 -10.60
C ALA A 30 -7.75 10.39 -10.43
N ASP A 31 -8.70 9.56 -10.87
CA ASP A 31 -10.13 9.80 -10.68
C ASP A 31 -10.49 9.82 -9.18
N ASP A 32 -10.05 8.84 -8.40
CA ASP A 32 -10.27 8.78 -6.94
C ASP A 32 -9.77 10.05 -6.22
N VAL A 33 -8.59 10.55 -6.61
CA VAL A 33 -8.05 11.81 -6.06
C VAL A 33 -8.95 12.99 -6.37
N THR A 34 -9.54 13.06 -7.58
CA THR A 34 -10.51 14.13 -7.91
C THR A 34 -11.80 14.02 -7.11
N GLU A 35 -12.18 12.82 -6.68
CA GLU A 35 -13.30 12.56 -5.77
C GLU A 35 -12.95 12.75 -4.28
N GLY A 36 -11.72 13.16 -3.97
CA GLY A 36 -11.24 13.38 -2.60
C GLY A 36 -10.80 12.09 -1.87
N ARG A 37 -10.66 10.97 -2.58
CA ARG A 37 -10.13 9.70 -2.07
C ARG A 37 -8.63 9.63 -2.38
N GLY A 38 -7.85 10.29 -1.53
CA GLY A 38 -6.39 10.29 -1.61
C GLY A 38 -5.76 9.02 -1.05
N ASP A 39 -4.48 9.13 -0.69
CA ASP A 39 -3.71 7.99 -0.17
C ASP A 39 -4.24 7.47 1.18
N MET A 40 -4.12 6.16 1.38
CA MET A 40 -4.50 5.52 2.63
C MET A 40 -3.36 5.61 3.66
N PRO A 41 -3.66 5.73 4.96
CA PRO A 41 -2.62 5.74 5.97
C PRO A 41 -1.88 4.38 6.01
N TYR A 42 -0.55 4.43 5.98
CA TYR A 42 0.28 3.24 6.20
C TYR A 42 0.00 2.58 7.58
N PRO A 43 0.24 1.26 7.73
CA PRO A 43 0.15 0.57 9.01
C PRO A 43 0.90 1.30 10.15
N PRO A 44 0.44 1.16 11.42
CA PRO A 44 0.95 1.93 12.56
C PRO A 44 2.46 1.75 12.80
N ASP A 45 2.98 0.54 12.57
CA ASP A 45 4.37 0.16 12.82
C ASP A 45 5.33 0.55 11.68
N TYR A 46 4.79 1.04 10.54
CA TYR A 46 5.62 1.46 9.43
C TYR A 46 6.30 2.80 9.74
N PRO A 47 7.61 2.95 9.45
CA PRO A 47 8.29 4.23 9.61
C PRO A 47 7.56 5.32 8.85
N LYS A 48 7.36 6.48 9.49
CA LYS A 48 6.74 7.64 8.85
C LYS A 48 7.63 8.15 7.73
N MET A 49 7.02 8.57 6.63
CA MET A 49 7.72 9.35 5.63
C MET A 49 8.06 10.75 6.17
N PRO A 50 9.16 11.38 5.72
CA PRO A 50 9.44 12.78 6.01
C PRO A 50 8.25 13.67 5.59
N GLY A 51 7.64 14.36 6.56
CA GLY A 51 6.48 15.24 6.33
C GLY A 51 5.14 14.71 6.82
N GLU A 52 5.03 13.45 7.26
CA GLU A 52 3.80 12.93 7.86
C GLU A 52 3.54 13.50 9.27
N PRO A 53 2.28 13.91 9.60
CA PRO A 53 1.93 14.34 10.94
C PRO A 53 2.24 13.30 12.03
N LYS A 54 2.64 13.76 13.22
CA LYS A 54 2.93 12.85 14.33
C LYS A 54 1.65 12.13 14.79
N ARG A 55 1.63 10.81 14.62
CA ARG A 55 0.57 9.89 15.11
C ARG A 55 0.40 9.84 16.64
N VAL A 56 1.34 10.39 17.42
CA VAL A 56 1.24 10.41 18.88
C VAL A 56 0.39 11.59 19.33
N GLN A 57 -0.38 11.39 20.40
CA GLN A 57 -1.12 12.47 21.05
C GLN A 57 -0.15 13.59 21.50
N PRO A 58 -0.54 14.88 21.43
CA PRO A 58 0.34 16.01 21.75
C PRO A 58 0.94 16.00 23.16
N SER A 59 0.30 15.31 24.11
CA SER A 59 0.80 15.14 25.49
C SER A 59 1.88 14.07 25.64
N ARG A 60 2.06 13.21 24.62
CA ARG A 60 3.05 12.12 24.58
C ARG A 60 4.15 12.37 23.54
N ASP A 61 4.14 13.53 22.89
CA ASP A 61 5.19 13.94 21.97
C ASP A 61 6.40 14.49 22.75
N ARG A 62 7.49 13.74 22.76
CA ARG A 62 8.73 14.09 23.48
C ARG A 62 9.56 15.17 22.79
N ASP A 63 9.31 15.43 21.51
CA ASP A 63 10.05 16.45 20.74
C ASP A 63 9.20 17.68 20.46
N ARG A 64 8.09 17.86 21.20
CA ARG A 64 7.27 19.06 21.07
C ARG A 64 8.05 20.24 21.64
N PRO A 65 8.25 21.34 20.89
CA PRO A 65 8.81 22.55 21.47
C PRO A 65 7.87 23.06 22.58
N GLU A 66 8.40 23.25 23.78
CA GLU A 66 7.72 23.97 24.84
C GLU A 66 7.59 25.44 24.39
N ASN A 67 6.37 25.97 24.44
CA ASN A 67 6.10 27.38 24.20
C ASN A 67 6.57 28.23 25.39
#